data_AF-A0A7Y3I4E6-F1
#
_entry.id   AF-A0A7Y3I4E6-F1
#
_cell.length_a   1.000
_cell.length_b   1.000
_cell.length_c   1.000
_cell.angle_alpha   90.00
_cell.angle_beta   90.00
_cell.angle_gamma   90.00
#
_symmetry.space_group_name_H-M   'P 1'
#
loop_
_entity.id
_entity.type
_entity.pdbx_description
1 polymer ?
#
loop_
_entity_poly.entity_id
_entity_poly.type
_entity_poly.pdbx_seq_one_letter_code
_entity_poly.pdbx_strand_id
1 'polypeptide(L)'
;TQTGVAARDLPDASVFDYYLARGTWIDIDDIEHVGSNDSHGDLQDLVLTPYFSSLGTPNPEGIYIVDCKGRHLKIKNSRIIGTIIVINADPAKPTKIEKSLTWQPAFPNYPALLVEGDLIFKLEDPPLNEAARFTNFNPVGAPFQGFTNATQTDDFPNVIKGLFYATGHVQFQEDNTNGEQYIEGVIVAGGNVTCTDNPEAHIRYEDTWALDPPPGFAEPTGPHALVPGSFVRIVN
;
A
#
# COMPACT_ATOMS: atom_id res chain seq x y z
N THR A 1 18.97 20.08 13.77
CA THR A 1 19.23 19.50 12.44
C THR A 1 19.18 17.99 12.58
N GLN A 2 18.07 17.35 12.20
CA GLN A 2 18.07 15.91 12.05
C GLN A 2 18.99 15.58 10.87
N THR A 3 20.04 14.82 11.13
CA THR A 3 20.92 14.29 10.09
C THR A 3 20.12 13.22 9.35
N GLY A 4 19.80 13.46 8.08
CA GLY A 4 19.06 12.49 7.26
C GLY A 4 19.87 11.20 7.09
N VAL A 5 19.16 10.12 6.79
CA VAL A 5 19.77 8.83 6.41
C VAL A 5 20.48 9.01 5.06
N ALA A 6 21.62 8.33 4.86
CA ALA A 6 22.31 8.34 3.57
C ALA A 6 21.37 7.83 2.46
N ALA A 7 21.43 8.47 1.29
CA ALA A 7 20.67 8.03 0.14
C ALA A 7 21.05 6.59 -0.22
N ARG A 8 20.03 5.76 -0.49
CA ARG A 8 20.19 4.39 -0.98
C ARG A 8 19.88 4.36 -2.47
N ASP A 9 20.42 3.36 -3.16
CA ASP A 9 20.04 3.09 -4.54
C ASP A 9 18.57 2.72 -4.61
N LEU A 10 17.90 3.20 -5.66
CA LEU A 10 16.53 2.83 -5.94
C LEU A 10 16.48 1.33 -6.31
N PRO A 11 15.39 0.62 -5.93
CA PRO A 11 15.20 -0.74 -6.40
C PRO A 11 15.11 -0.74 -7.93
N ASP A 12 15.65 -1.78 -8.56
CA ASP A 12 15.58 -1.92 -10.01
C ASP A 12 14.18 -2.40 -10.46
N ALA A 13 13.96 -2.48 -11.77
CA ALA A 13 12.66 -2.87 -12.33
C ALA A 13 12.19 -4.28 -11.90
N SER A 14 13.10 -5.16 -11.44
CA SER A 14 12.76 -6.51 -10.95
C SER A 14 12.08 -6.51 -9.59
N VAL A 15 11.95 -5.35 -8.93
CA VAL A 15 11.25 -5.21 -7.65
C VAL A 15 9.82 -5.77 -7.68
N PHE A 16 9.18 -5.74 -8.85
CA PHE A 16 7.83 -6.29 -9.04
C PHE A 16 7.82 -7.81 -9.23
N ASP A 17 8.89 -8.42 -9.75
CA ASP A 17 8.91 -9.82 -10.21
C ASP A 17 8.53 -10.80 -9.09
N TYR A 18 9.02 -10.58 -7.87
CA TYR A 18 8.70 -11.41 -6.72
C TYR A 18 7.18 -11.46 -6.45
N TYR A 19 6.53 -10.29 -6.51
CA TYR A 19 5.12 -10.12 -6.16
C TYR A 19 4.20 -10.51 -7.32
N LEU A 20 4.58 -10.18 -8.56
CA LEU A 20 3.83 -10.58 -9.77
C LEU A 20 3.74 -12.11 -9.89
N ALA A 21 4.76 -12.84 -9.46
CA ALA A 21 4.77 -14.30 -9.46
C ALA A 21 3.89 -14.95 -8.37
N ARG A 22 3.46 -14.20 -7.35
CA ARG A 22 2.78 -14.74 -6.15
C ARG A 22 1.40 -14.15 -5.89
N GLY A 23 1.09 -13.00 -6.49
CA GLY A 23 -0.16 -12.30 -6.26
C GLY A 23 -1.37 -12.94 -6.93
N THR A 24 -2.54 -12.66 -6.36
CA THR A 24 -3.81 -12.91 -7.02
C THR A 24 -4.12 -11.73 -7.94
N TRP A 25 -4.38 -12.03 -9.21
CA TRP A 25 -4.78 -11.03 -10.20
C TRP A 25 -6.23 -10.59 -9.96
N ILE A 26 -6.42 -9.28 -9.88
CA ILE A 26 -7.71 -8.60 -9.88
C ILE A 26 -7.83 -7.95 -11.27
N ASP A 27 -8.79 -8.42 -12.06
CA ASP A 27 -9.08 -7.75 -13.31
C ASP A 27 -9.72 -6.40 -12.99
N ILE A 28 -9.20 -5.32 -13.57
CA ILE A 28 -9.82 -3.99 -13.45
C ILE A 28 -11.25 -3.94 -14.01
N ASP A 29 -11.62 -4.89 -14.87
CA ASP A 29 -12.99 -5.08 -15.34
C ASP A 29 -13.92 -5.66 -14.25
N ASP A 30 -13.37 -6.35 -13.25
CA ASP A 30 -14.09 -6.87 -12.08
C ASP A 30 -14.25 -5.83 -10.96
N ILE A 31 -13.60 -4.66 -11.09
CA ILE A 31 -13.73 -3.56 -10.12
C ILE A 31 -15.01 -2.78 -10.44
N GLU A 32 -16.01 -2.91 -9.55
CA GLU A 32 -17.32 -2.28 -9.69
C GLU A 32 -17.24 -0.74 -9.77
N HIS A 33 -18.16 -0.17 -10.54
CA HIS A 33 -18.32 1.27 -10.73
C HIS A 33 -19.32 1.84 -9.72
N VAL A 34 -18.90 2.80 -8.91
CA VAL A 34 -19.84 3.59 -8.08
C VAL A 34 -19.73 5.08 -8.41
N GLY A 35 -20.57 5.54 -9.35
CA GLY A 35 -20.90 6.96 -9.52
C GLY A 35 -20.23 7.68 -10.70
N SER A 36 -20.99 7.80 -11.80
CA SER A 36 -20.86 8.70 -12.96
C SER A 36 -19.57 8.67 -13.81
N ASN A 37 -19.76 8.23 -15.07
CA ASN A 37 -19.09 8.58 -16.33
C ASN A 37 -17.58 8.42 -16.51
N ASP A 38 -16.77 8.22 -15.46
CA ASP A 38 -15.36 7.82 -15.63
C ASP A 38 -15.29 6.29 -15.54
N SER A 39 -14.91 5.69 -16.65
CA SER A 39 -14.95 4.25 -16.94
C SER A 39 -13.97 3.45 -16.07
N HIS A 40 -14.48 2.70 -15.09
CA HIS A 40 -13.79 1.68 -14.27
C HIS A 40 -12.57 2.17 -13.45
N GLY A 41 -12.18 1.41 -12.42
CA GLY A 41 -10.92 1.63 -11.70
C GLY A 41 -11.02 2.31 -10.33
N ASP A 42 -12.16 2.25 -9.64
CA ASP A 42 -12.24 2.70 -8.23
C ASP A 42 -12.32 1.46 -7.31
N LEU A 43 -11.20 1.07 -6.70
CA LEU A 43 -11.16 0.13 -5.58
C LEU A 43 -11.77 0.80 -4.34
N GLN A 44 -13.06 0.57 -4.14
CA GLN A 44 -13.87 1.27 -3.15
C GLN A 44 -14.67 0.30 -2.29
N ASP A 45 -14.87 0.65 -1.01
CA ASP A 45 -15.79 -0.03 -0.09
C ASP A 45 -15.50 -1.54 0.01
N LEU A 46 -14.21 -1.88 0.10
CA LEU A 46 -13.77 -3.26 0.07
C LEU A 46 -12.88 -3.64 1.25
N VAL A 47 -12.78 -4.96 1.43
CA VAL A 47 -11.88 -5.58 2.39
C VAL A 47 -10.98 -6.56 1.65
N LEU A 48 -9.67 -6.36 1.76
CA LEU A 48 -8.66 -7.29 1.26
C LEU A 48 -7.76 -7.73 2.41
N THR A 49 -7.67 -9.03 2.65
CA THR A 49 -6.81 -9.65 3.65
C THR A 49 -6.39 -11.04 3.16
N PRO A 50 -5.37 -11.69 3.76
CA PRO A 50 -4.95 -13.00 3.29
C PRO A 50 -6.02 -14.10 3.33
N TYR A 51 -7.08 -13.90 4.12
CA TYR A 51 -8.13 -14.88 4.34
C TYR A 51 -9.53 -14.39 3.94
N PHE A 52 -9.64 -13.17 3.39
CA PHE A 52 -10.89 -12.58 2.93
C PHE A 52 -10.63 -11.58 1.81
N SER A 53 -11.40 -11.64 0.72
CA SER A 53 -11.33 -10.68 -0.37
C SER A 53 -12.74 -10.37 -0.87
N SER A 54 -13.06 -9.09 -0.98
CA SER A 54 -14.30 -8.63 -1.63
C SER A 54 -14.26 -8.77 -3.16
N LEU A 55 -13.07 -8.98 -3.76
CA LEU A 55 -12.84 -8.95 -5.21
C LEU A 55 -12.39 -10.30 -5.78
N GLY A 56 -12.77 -11.39 -5.10
CA GLY A 56 -12.52 -12.75 -5.59
C GLY A 56 -11.77 -13.61 -4.59
N THR A 57 -10.80 -14.39 -5.09
CA THR A 57 -10.10 -15.38 -4.26
C THR A 57 -9.07 -14.69 -3.36
N PRO A 58 -9.11 -14.88 -2.02
CA PRO A 58 -8.07 -14.37 -1.14
C PRO A 58 -6.69 -14.94 -1.50
N ASN A 59 -5.65 -14.14 -1.33
CA ASN A 59 -4.27 -14.61 -1.51
C ASN A 59 -3.66 -14.89 -0.13
N PRO A 60 -3.20 -16.11 0.20
CA PRO A 60 -2.61 -16.41 1.52
C PRO A 60 -1.38 -15.58 1.89
N GLU A 61 -0.69 -15.01 0.90
CA GLU A 61 0.41 -14.06 1.11
C GLU A 61 -0.05 -12.60 1.23
N GLY A 62 -1.35 -12.33 1.01
CA GLY A 62 -1.94 -11.00 1.01
C GLY A 62 -1.52 -10.13 -0.18
N ILE A 63 -1.08 -10.74 -1.29
CA ILE A 63 -0.58 -10.03 -2.47
C ILE A 63 -1.69 -9.98 -3.54
N TYR A 64 -2.02 -8.77 -4.01
CA TYR A 64 -3.04 -8.52 -5.03
C TYR A 64 -2.49 -7.67 -6.17
N ILE A 65 -2.72 -8.09 -7.40
CA ILE A 65 -2.19 -7.43 -8.60
C ILE A 65 -3.35 -6.83 -9.38
N VAL A 66 -3.30 -5.53 -9.63
CA VAL A 66 -4.26 -4.81 -10.47
C VAL A 66 -3.56 -4.45 -11.77
N ASP A 67 -3.93 -5.13 -12.85
CA ASP A 67 -3.56 -4.73 -14.20
C ASP A 67 -4.54 -3.68 -14.69
N CYS A 68 -4.12 -2.43 -14.74
CA CYS A 68 -5.00 -1.33 -15.08
C CYS A 68 -5.35 -1.28 -16.58
N LYS A 69 -4.65 -2.02 -17.46
CA LYS A 69 -4.90 -2.04 -18.91
C LYS A 69 -4.99 -0.63 -19.54
N GLY A 70 -4.13 0.29 -19.08
CA GLY A 70 -4.09 1.69 -19.51
C GLY A 70 -5.18 2.59 -18.92
N ARG A 71 -5.90 2.15 -17.87
CA ARG A 71 -6.86 2.97 -17.12
C ARG A 71 -6.24 3.53 -15.85
N HIS A 72 -6.92 4.51 -15.27
CA HIS A 72 -6.56 5.05 -13.96
C HIS A 72 -7.12 4.16 -12.83
N LEU A 73 -6.45 4.20 -11.67
CA LEU A 73 -6.88 3.49 -10.46
C LEU A 73 -7.01 4.48 -9.30
N LYS A 74 -8.13 4.41 -8.57
CA LYS A 74 -8.30 5.06 -7.27
C LYS A 74 -8.57 3.99 -6.23
N ILE A 75 -7.96 4.13 -5.06
CA ILE A 75 -8.16 3.26 -3.89
C ILE A 75 -8.73 4.15 -2.79
N LYS A 76 -9.91 3.81 -2.28
CA LYS A 76 -10.63 4.66 -1.31
C LYS A 76 -11.58 3.88 -0.41
N ASN A 77 -11.89 4.43 0.76
CA ASN A 77 -12.92 3.91 1.68
C ASN A 77 -12.82 2.40 1.93
N SER A 78 -11.61 1.92 2.25
CA SER A 78 -11.32 0.50 2.22
C SER A 78 -10.42 0.07 3.37
N ARG A 79 -10.54 -1.20 3.74
CA ARG A 79 -9.64 -1.83 4.71
C ARG A 79 -8.78 -2.89 4.05
N ILE A 80 -7.46 -2.71 4.10
CA ILE A 80 -6.51 -3.55 3.39
C ILE A 80 -5.45 -4.07 4.38
N ILE A 81 -5.32 -5.38 4.46
CA ILE A 81 -4.22 -6.09 5.11
C ILE A 81 -3.51 -6.87 4.01
N GLY A 82 -2.57 -6.22 3.33
CA GLY A 82 -1.96 -6.81 2.14
C GLY A 82 -1.13 -5.84 1.32
N THR A 83 -0.49 -6.40 0.30
CA THR A 83 0.26 -5.70 -0.72
C THR A 83 -0.62 -5.56 -1.96
N ILE A 84 -0.78 -4.34 -2.46
CA ILE A 84 -1.35 -4.09 -3.79
C ILE A 84 -0.23 -3.73 -4.76
N ILE A 85 -0.28 -4.32 -5.95
CA ILE A 85 0.62 -4.04 -7.06
C ILE A 85 -0.22 -3.45 -8.18
N VAL A 86 0.17 -2.27 -8.67
CA VAL A 86 -0.53 -1.56 -9.74
C VAL A 86 0.41 -1.48 -10.94
N ILE A 87 0.00 -2.09 -12.04
CA ILE A 87 0.76 -2.12 -13.30
C ILE A 87 -0.08 -1.63 -14.47
N ASN A 88 0.59 -1.19 -15.55
CA ASN A 88 -0.05 -0.71 -16.77
C ASN A 88 -1.12 0.36 -16.51
N ALA A 89 -0.92 1.27 -15.56
CA ALA A 89 -1.81 2.39 -15.33
C ALA A 89 -1.75 3.41 -16.49
N ASP A 90 -2.80 4.22 -16.63
CA ASP A 90 -2.80 5.36 -17.56
C ASP A 90 -1.65 6.33 -17.19
N PRO A 91 -0.62 6.50 -18.03
CA PRO A 91 0.52 7.36 -17.71
C PRO A 91 0.14 8.85 -17.61
N ALA A 92 -1.03 9.25 -18.12
CA ALA A 92 -1.54 10.60 -18.00
C ALA A 92 -2.38 10.83 -16.72
N LYS A 93 -2.75 9.76 -15.99
CA LYS A 93 -3.58 9.83 -14.79
C LYS A 93 -2.93 9.01 -13.65
N PRO A 94 -2.29 9.68 -12.68
CA PRO A 94 -1.67 9.01 -11.53
C PRO A 94 -2.64 8.11 -10.76
N THR A 95 -2.11 7.04 -10.17
CA THR A 95 -2.85 6.21 -9.21
C THR A 95 -3.15 7.04 -7.96
N LYS A 96 -4.37 6.97 -7.43
CA LYS A 96 -4.79 7.77 -6.28
C LYS A 96 -5.14 6.92 -5.09
N ILE A 97 -4.67 7.35 -3.93
CA ILE A 97 -5.08 6.86 -2.62
C ILE A 97 -5.85 8.00 -1.97
N GLU A 98 -7.16 7.84 -1.80
CA GLU A 98 -8.02 8.94 -1.36
C GLU A 98 -9.04 8.55 -0.28
N LYS A 99 -9.58 9.56 0.41
CA LYS A 99 -10.59 9.38 1.47
C LYS A 99 -10.05 8.62 2.69
N SER A 100 -10.87 7.74 3.28
CA SER A 100 -10.54 7.00 4.49
C SER A 100 -10.05 5.59 4.18
N LEU A 101 -8.87 5.23 4.65
CA LEU A 101 -8.26 3.92 4.43
C LEU A 101 -7.61 3.40 5.71
N THR A 102 -7.89 2.15 6.04
CA THR A 102 -7.13 1.41 7.05
C THR A 102 -6.26 0.39 6.33
N TRP A 103 -4.99 0.71 6.11
CA TRP A 103 -4.10 -0.13 5.30
C TRP A 103 -2.84 -0.51 6.07
N GLN A 104 -2.49 -1.78 6.06
CA GLN A 104 -1.17 -2.28 6.43
C GLN A 104 -0.76 -3.46 5.53
N PRO A 105 0.53 -3.79 5.40
CA PRO A 105 0.92 -5.02 4.72
C PRO A 105 0.45 -6.25 5.51
N ALA A 106 0.30 -7.38 4.82
CA ALA A 106 -0.05 -8.65 5.47
C ALA A 106 1.09 -9.20 6.34
N PHE A 107 2.33 -8.95 5.92
CA PHE A 107 3.54 -9.35 6.62
C PHE A 107 4.45 -8.13 6.82
N PRO A 108 5.16 -8.00 7.96
CA PRO A 108 6.02 -6.84 8.22
C PRO A 108 7.08 -6.58 7.14
N ASN A 109 7.61 -7.65 6.54
CA ASN A 109 8.62 -7.60 5.49
C ASN A 109 8.03 -7.44 4.08
N TYR A 110 6.74 -7.18 3.93
CA TYR A 110 6.11 -6.92 2.63
C TYR A 110 5.77 -5.42 2.50
N PRO A 111 5.75 -4.88 1.27
CA PRO A 111 5.29 -3.52 1.03
C PRO A 111 3.78 -3.45 1.16
N ALA A 112 3.24 -2.27 1.48
CA ALA A 112 1.80 -2.05 1.40
C ALA A 112 1.37 -1.83 -0.05
N LEU A 113 2.16 -1.09 -0.82
CA LEU A 113 1.83 -0.74 -2.21
C LEU A 113 3.08 -0.64 -3.09
N LEU A 114 2.97 -1.20 -4.29
CA LEU A 114 3.90 -1.01 -5.40
C LEU A 114 3.15 -0.45 -6.61
N VAL A 115 3.57 0.70 -7.14
CA VAL A 115 2.98 1.34 -8.32
C VAL A 115 4.01 1.48 -9.43
N GLU A 116 3.70 0.93 -10.60
CA GLU A 116 4.38 1.27 -11.85
C GLU A 116 3.75 2.56 -12.42
N GLY A 117 4.34 3.70 -12.08
CA GLY A 117 3.86 5.03 -12.48
C GLY A 117 3.83 6.02 -11.32
N ASP A 118 3.00 7.06 -11.47
CA ASP A 118 2.84 8.13 -10.49
C ASP A 118 1.78 7.79 -9.44
N LEU A 119 1.98 8.29 -8.21
CA LEU A 119 1.12 8.07 -7.05
C LEU A 119 0.73 9.39 -6.38
N ILE A 120 -0.56 9.54 -6.09
CA ILE A 120 -1.10 10.67 -5.31
C ILE A 120 -1.71 10.15 -4.01
N PHE A 121 -1.28 10.72 -2.89
CA PHE A 121 -1.94 10.62 -1.60
C PHE A 121 -2.88 11.81 -1.40
N LYS A 122 -4.13 11.49 -1.10
CA LYS A 122 -5.24 12.43 -0.91
C LYS A 122 -6.19 11.92 0.17
N LEU A 123 -5.60 11.48 1.29
CA LEU A 123 -6.35 10.98 2.45
C LEU A 123 -7.13 12.14 3.11
N GLU A 124 -8.23 11.82 3.77
CA GLU A 124 -9.03 12.76 4.56
C GLU A 124 -8.90 12.46 6.06
N ASP A 125 -9.43 13.29 6.96
CA ASP A 125 -9.33 13.01 8.41
C ASP A 125 -10.44 12.11 9.02
N PRO A 126 -11.63 11.86 8.42
CA PRO A 126 -12.63 11.04 9.09
C PRO A 126 -12.20 9.56 9.17
N PRO A 127 -12.55 8.85 10.25
CA PRO A 127 -12.36 7.41 10.33
C PRO A 127 -13.13 6.70 9.21
N LEU A 128 -12.66 5.52 8.83
CA LEU A 128 -13.39 4.64 7.95
C LEU A 128 -14.59 4.08 8.72
N ASN A 129 -15.78 4.62 8.43
CA ASN A 129 -17.02 4.30 9.13
C ASN A 129 -17.89 3.34 8.33
N GLU A 130 -18.21 2.17 8.88
CA GLU A 130 -19.01 1.15 8.19
C GLU A 130 -20.41 1.63 7.80
N ALA A 131 -21.07 2.37 8.69
CA ALA A 131 -22.44 2.82 8.49
C ALA A 131 -22.57 3.81 7.33
N ALA A 132 -21.60 4.71 7.17
CA ALA A 132 -21.51 5.67 6.08
C ALA A 132 -21.19 5.00 4.74
N ARG A 133 -20.55 3.83 4.77
CA ARG A 133 -20.14 3.07 3.58
C ARG A 133 -21.04 1.87 3.27
N PHE A 134 -22.02 1.58 4.13
CA PHE A 134 -22.88 0.39 4.04
C PHE A 134 -22.08 -0.90 3.82
N THR A 135 -20.91 -0.99 4.46
CA THR A 135 -19.93 -2.07 4.25
C THR A 135 -19.39 -2.53 5.60
N ASN A 136 -19.28 -3.84 5.79
CA ASN A 136 -18.63 -4.41 6.98
C ASN A 136 -17.13 -4.58 6.67
N PHE A 137 -16.28 -3.91 7.44
CA PHE A 137 -14.83 -3.92 7.29
C PHE A 137 -14.13 -4.92 8.22
N ASN A 138 -14.83 -5.61 9.12
CA ASN A 138 -14.30 -6.69 9.96
C ASN A 138 -15.07 -8.05 9.89
N PRO A 139 -15.44 -8.54 8.70
CA PRO A 139 -16.14 -9.82 8.58
C PRO A 139 -15.26 -10.99 9.02
N VAL A 140 -15.85 -12.18 9.14
CA VAL A 140 -15.10 -13.44 9.35
C VAL A 140 -14.05 -13.60 8.25
N GLY A 141 -12.79 -13.82 8.66
CA GLY A 141 -11.63 -13.86 7.76
C GLY A 141 -10.85 -12.54 7.67
N ALA A 142 -11.42 -11.44 8.16
CA ALA A 142 -10.76 -10.13 8.24
C ALA A 142 -10.91 -9.50 9.65
N PRO A 143 -10.44 -10.15 10.73
CA PRO A 143 -10.58 -9.61 12.08
C PRO A 143 -9.86 -8.26 12.22
N PHE A 144 -10.45 -7.33 12.96
CA PHE A 144 -9.78 -6.12 13.43
C PHE A 144 -9.49 -6.24 14.91
N GLN A 145 -8.21 -6.11 15.27
CA GLN A 145 -7.73 -6.33 16.65
C GLN A 145 -8.19 -7.67 17.26
N GLY A 146 -8.34 -8.70 16.41
CA GLY A 146 -8.80 -10.03 16.81
C GLY A 146 -10.32 -10.22 16.86
N PHE A 147 -11.12 -9.18 16.59
CA PHE A 147 -12.57 -9.24 16.60
C PHE A 147 -13.16 -9.24 15.18
N THR A 148 -14.23 -10.00 14.99
CA THR A 148 -15.04 -10.02 13.77
C THR A 148 -16.50 -9.87 14.14
N ASN A 149 -17.30 -9.26 13.29
CA ASN A 149 -18.75 -9.30 13.43
C ASN A 149 -19.46 -9.28 12.06
N ALA A 150 -20.79 -9.19 12.09
CA ALA A 150 -21.65 -9.15 10.91
C ALA A 150 -22.38 -7.80 10.75
N THR A 151 -22.09 -6.83 11.61
CA THR A 151 -22.73 -5.51 11.62
C THR A 151 -21.97 -4.53 10.73
N GLN A 152 -22.56 -3.35 10.51
CA GLN A 152 -21.98 -2.25 9.73
C GLN A 152 -22.02 -0.97 10.59
N THR A 153 -21.38 -1.03 11.75
CA THR A 153 -21.50 0.01 12.79
C THR A 153 -20.17 0.40 13.42
N ASP A 154 -19.08 -0.22 13.00
CA ASP A 154 -17.76 0.04 13.56
C ASP A 154 -17.04 1.17 12.84
N ASP A 155 -16.10 1.77 13.56
CA ASP A 155 -15.17 2.79 13.09
C ASP A 155 -13.76 2.24 13.07
N PHE A 156 -13.03 2.52 11.99
CA PHE A 156 -11.63 2.14 11.82
C PHE A 156 -10.78 3.39 11.63
N PRO A 157 -9.57 3.42 12.22
CA PRO A 157 -8.69 4.57 12.09
C PRO A 157 -8.27 4.75 10.62
N ASN A 158 -8.30 6.00 10.14
CA ASN A 158 -7.73 6.32 8.84
C ASN A 158 -6.20 6.46 8.96
N VAL A 159 -5.52 5.32 8.94
CA VAL A 159 -4.07 5.25 9.00
C VAL A 159 -3.61 4.21 8.00
N ILE A 160 -2.66 4.62 7.16
CA ILE A 160 -1.97 3.71 6.26
C ILE A 160 -0.56 3.44 6.78
N LYS A 161 -0.16 2.18 6.76
CA LYS A 161 1.12 1.70 7.29
C LYS A 161 1.83 0.86 6.26
N GLY A 162 3.15 0.97 6.19
CA GLY A 162 3.94 0.14 5.28
C GLY A 162 5.01 0.88 4.49
N LEU A 163 5.67 0.12 3.62
CA LEU A 163 6.43 0.67 2.51
C LEU A 163 5.50 0.94 1.33
N PHE A 164 5.51 2.17 0.84
CA PHE A 164 4.79 2.59 -0.37
C PHE A 164 5.83 2.98 -1.43
N TYR A 165 5.80 2.30 -2.57
CA TYR A 165 6.73 2.54 -3.67
C TYR A 165 6.00 2.93 -4.95
N ALA A 166 6.52 3.95 -5.62
CA ALA A 166 6.13 4.34 -6.96
C ALA A 166 7.38 4.50 -7.84
N THR A 167 7.37 3.94 -9.05
CA THR A 167 8.50 4.14 -10.00
C THR A 167 8.56 5.59 -10.49
N GLY A 168 7.45 6.30 -10.48
CA GLY A 168 7.33 7.71 -10.87
C GLY A 168 7.36 8.68 -9.70
N HIS A 169 6.58 9.75 -9.83
CA HIS A 169 6.43 10.80 -8.83
C HIS A 169 5.46 10.41 -7.72
N VAL A 170 5.73 10.87 -6.51
CA VAL A 170 4.78 10.79 -5.39
C VAL A 170 4.35 12.20 -5.02
N GLN A 171 3.05 12.41 -4.91
CA GLN A 171 2.48 13.71 -4.57
C GLN A 171 1.52 13.57 -3.39
N PHE A 172 1.66 14.47 -2.42
CA PHE A 172 0.65 14.72 -1.40
C PHE A 172 -0.22 15.88 -1.84
N GLN A 173 -1.54 15.66 -1.79
CA GLN A 173 -2.52 16.66 -2.16
C GLN A 173 -3.60 16.76 -1.07
N GLU A 174 -4.06 17.96 -0.78
CA GLU A 174 -5.23 18.19 0.06
C GLU A 174 -6.50 17.72 -0.69
N ASP A 175 -7.39 16.99 -0.01
CA ASP A 175 -8.80 16.98 -0.39
C ASP A 175 -9.47 18.16 0.29
N ASN A 176 -10.43 18.81 -0.38
CA ASN A 176 -11.06 20.09 -0.01
C ASN A 176 -11.79 20.10 1.36
N THR A 177 -11.48 19.14 2.23
CA THR A 177 -11.98 18.81 3.54
C THR A 177 -10.99 19.13 4.67
N ASN A 178 -9.85 19.80 4.41
CA ASN A 178 -8.81 20.12 5.41
C ASN A 178 -8.34 18.88 6.19
N GLY A 179 -8.18 17.75 5.49
CA GLY A 179 -7.87 16.47 6.10
C GLY A 179 -6.39 16.29 6.41
N GLU A 180 -6.09 15.77 7.59
CA GLU A 180 -4.76 15.31 7.98
C GLU A 180 -4.49 13.93 7.37
N GLN A 181 -3.29 13.74 6.81
CA GLN A 181 -2.90 12.48 6.18
C GLN A 181 -1.89 11.75 7.07
N TYR A 182 -2.31 10.61 7.63
CA TYR A 182 -1.50 9.84 8.57
C TYR A 182 -0.87 8.62 7.91
N ILE A 183 0.47 8.63 7.83
CA ILE A 183 1.26 7.55 7.24
C ILE A 183 2.32 7.09 8.24
N GLU A 184 2.29 5.81 8.61
CA GLU A 184 3.33 5.17 9.42
C GLU A 184 4.16 4.24 8.54
N GLY A 185 5.32 4.69 8.07
CA GLY A 185 5.92 4.01 6.95
C GLY A 185 7.14 4.64 6.34
N VAL A 186 7.49 4.08 5.18
CA VAL A 186 8.51 4.59 4.28
C VAL A 186 7.87 4.81 2.91
N ILE A 187 8.20 5.94 2.30
CA ILE A 187 7.75 6.29 0.95
C ILE A 187 8.99 6.36 0.07
N VAL A 188 8.96 5.59 -1.02
CA VAL A 188 10.04 5.51 -2.00
C VAL A 188 9.47 5.93 -3.35
N ALA A 189 10.05 6.98 -3.93
CA ALA A 189 9.67 7.47 -5.26
C ALA A 189 10.88 7.35 -6.18
N GLY A 190 10.68 6.81 -7.38
CA GLY A 190 11.71 6.87 -8.42
C GLY A 190 11.91 8.28 -8.98
N GLY A 191 10.88 9.13 -8.87
CA GLY A 191 10.94 10.55 -9.17
C GLY A 191 10.90 11.44 -7.92
N ASN A 192 10.42 12.67 -8.10
CA ASN A 192 10.24 13.63 -7.01
C ASN A 192 9.11 13.23 -6.05
N VAL A 193 9.29 13.57 -4.78
CA VAL A 193 8.22 13.63 -3.77
C VAL A 193 7.82 15.10 -3.59
N THR A 194 6.54 15.44 -3.81
CA THR A 194 6.04 16.81 -3.74
C THR A 194 4.81 16.94 -2.83
N CYS A 195 4.62 18.11 -2.25
CA CYS A 195 3.39 18.49 -1.55
C CYS A 195 2.75 19.66 -2.29
N THR A 196 1.49 19.56 -2.65
CA THR A 196 0.74 20.58 -3.39
C THR A 196 -0.61 20.83 -2.76
N ASP A 197 -1.13 22.04 -2.90
CA ASP A 197 -2.41 22.43 -2.29
C ASP A 197 -2.36 22.39 -0.76
N ASN A 198 -1.17 22.63 -0.19
CA ASN A 198 -0.95 22.82 1.24
C ASN A 198 -1.45 21.67 2.15
N PRO A 199 -1.15 20.39 1.83
CA PRO A 199 -1.66 19.25 2.58
C PRO A 199 -1.00 19.15 3.95
N GLU A 200 -1.75 18.74 4.96
CA GLU A 200 -1.21 18.39 6.27
C GLU A 200 -0.84 16.89 6.31
N ALA A 201 0.38 16.57 5.89
CA ALA A 201 0.89 15.20 5.84
C ALA A 201 1.78 14.88 7.06
N HIS A 202 1.34 13.91 7.86
CA HIS A 202 2.07 13.38 9.01
C HIS A 202 2.70 12.04 8.65
N ILE A 203 4.01 12.06 8.41
CA ILE A 203 4.78 10.84 8.10
C ILE A 203 5.62 10.45 9.31
N ARG A 204 5.27 9.31 9.92
CA ARG A 204 6.05 8.69 10.99
C ARG A 204 6.93 7.60 10.39
N TYR A 205 8.23 7.85 10.41
CA TYR A 205 9.23 6.87 9.97
C TYR A 205 9.28 5.66 10.92
N GLU A 206 9.36 4.47 10.35
CA GLU A 206 9.76 3.25 11.06
C GLU A 206 10.97 2.61 10.35
N ASP A 207 11.94 2.14 11.14
CA ASP A 207 13.20 1.57 10.63
C ASP A 207 13.07 0.11 10.21
N THR A 208 11.91 -0.53 10.44
CA THR A 208 11.62 -1.92 10.08
C THR A 208 12.06 -2.25 8.64
N TRP A 209 11.65 -1.47 7.65
CA TRP A 209 11.99 -1.72 6.24
C TRP A 209 13.42 -1.34 5.86
N ALA A 210 14.11 -0.58 6.72
CA ALA A 210 15.54 -0.34 6.54
C ALA A 210 16.40 -1.50 7.06
N LEU A 211 15.91 -2.20 8.09
CA LEU A 211 16.55 -3.34 8.76
C LEU A 211 16.19 -4.70 8.14
N ASP A 212 14.94 -4.85 7.67
CA ASP A 212 14.39 -6.03 7.01
C ASP A 212 13.63 -5.58 5.75
N PRO A 213 14.35 -5.20 4.67
CA PRO A 213 13.73 -4.67 3.47
C PRO A 213 12.89 -5.74 2.77
N PRO A 214 11.76 -5.36 2.13
CA PRO A 214 10.98 -6.32 1.37
C PRO A 214 11.76 -6.97 0.23
N PRO A 215 11.37 -8.18 -0.21
CA PRO A 215 11.91 -8.79 -1.42
C PRO A 215 11.92 -7.77 -2.58
N GLY A 216 13.07 -7.62 -3.24
CA GLY A 216 13.29 -6.63 -4.31
C GLY A 216 13.81 -5.26 -3.86
N PHE A 217 13.86 -4.96 -2.56
CA PHE A 217 14.37 -3.68 -2.01
C PHE A 217 15.75 -3.80 -1.34
N ALA A 218 16.30 -5.01 -1.26
CA ALA A 218 17.67 -5.22 -0.80
C ALA A 218 18.66 -4.97 -1.96
N GLU A 219 19.82 -4.39 -1.67
CA GLU A 219 20.87 -4.24 -2.67
C GLU A 219 21.28 -5.61 -3.25
N PRO A 220 21.39 -5.75 -4.58
CA PRO A 220 21.94 -6.95 -5.21
C PRO A 220 23.41 -7.20 -4.84
N THR A 221 24.11 -6.17 -4.37
CA THR A 221 25.55 -6.21 -4.04
C THR A 221 25.82 -6.55 -2.60
N GLY A 222 25.62 -7.83 -2.31
CA GLY A 222 26.38 -8.53 -1.30
C GLY A 222 25.52 -9.59 -0.62
N PRO A 223 25.93 -10.87 -0.58
CA PRO A 223 25.41 -11.72 0.48
C PRO A 223 25.69 -11.01 1.81
N HIS A 224 25.01 -11.40 2.88
CA HIS A 224 25.62 -11.33 4.19
C HIS A 224 27.05 -11.88 4.08
N ALA A 225 28.02 -11.01 3.81
CA ALA A 225 29.38 -11.44 3.59
C ALA A 225 29.79 -11.93 4.96
N LEU A 226 30.13 -13.22 5.06
CA LEU A 226 30.84 -13.71 6.22
C LEU A 226 32.05 -12.80 6.39
N VAL A 227 32.00 -11.89 7.35
CA VAL A 227 33.17 -11.12 7.75
C VAL A 227 34.22 -12.16 8.11
N PRO A 228 35.39 -12.22 7.44
CA PRO A 228 36.41 -13.19 7.81
C PRO A 228 36.70 -13.10 9.32
N GLY A 229 36.37 -14.16 10.07
CA GLY A 229 36.41 -14.18 11.54
C GLY A 229 35.05 -14.28 12.25
N SER A 230 33.92 -14.20 11.56
CA SER A 230 32.57 -14.32 12.14
C SER A 230 32.11 -15.75 12.43
N PHE A 231 32.86 -16.76 11.98
CA PHE A 231 32.66 -18.16 12.34
C PHE A 231 33.78 -18.62 13.29
N VAL A 232 33.40 -19.14 14.46
CA VAL A 232 34.30 -19.90 15.32
C VAL A 232 33.86 -21.36 15.25
N ARG A 233 34.74 -22.23 14.75
CA ARG A 233 34.54 -23.67 14.81
C ARG A 233 34.71 -24.11 16.27
N ILE A 234 33.61 -24.47 16.92
CA ILE A 234 33.67 -25.17 18.21
C ILE A 234 33.96 -26.64 17.89
N VAL A 235 35.16 -27.09 18.23
CA VAL A 235 35.53 -28.51 18.20
C VAL A 235 35.34 -29.04 19.62
N ASN A 236 34.43 -29.99 19.80
CA ASN A 236 34.35 -30.81 21.00
C ASN A 236 35.38 -31.94 20.94
#